data_AF-A0A2V6J4U2-F1
#
_entry.id   AF-A0A2V6J4U2-F1
#
_cell.length_a   1.000
_cell.length_b   1.000
_cell.length_c   1.000
_cell.angle_alpha   90.00
_cell.angle_beta   90.00
_cell.angle_gamma   90.00
#
_symmetry.space_group_name_H-M   'P 1'
#
loop_
_entity.id
_entity.type
_entity.pdbx_description
1 polymer ?
#
loop_
_entity_poly.entity_id
_entity_poly.type
_entity_poly.pdbx_seq_one_letter_code
_entity_poly.pdbx_strand_id
1 'polypeptide(L)' 'MRTKIPPFLFAVILLGSTATVWAKKQSTTQAVQPRQLSLLRVNVTGQGYDYFRPWQKRAPFSKRALGA' A
#
# COMPACT_ATOMS: atom_id res chain seq x y z
N MET A 1 -36.10 -43.31 4.71
CA MET A 1 -35.90 -43.07 6.15
C MET A 1 -35.23 -41.71 6.33
N ARG A 2 -35.89 -40.74 6.97
CA ARG A 2 -35.42 -39.34 7.09
C ARG A 2 -34.73 -39.17 8.44
N THR A 3 -33.40 -39.13 8.45
CA THR A 3 -32.59 -38.95 9.67
C THR A 3 -32.74 -37.51 10.17
N LYS A 4 -33.44 -37.32 11.29
CA LYS A 4 -33.59 -36.02 11.95
C LYS A 4 -32.34 -35.75 12.78
N ILE A 5 -31.53 -34.77 12.37
CA ILE A 5 -30.37 -34.31 13.16
C ILE A 5 -30.93 -33.63 14.41
N PRO A 6 -30.54 -34.04 15.63
CA PRO A 6 -31.04 -33.42 16.84
C PRO A 6 -30.54 -31.97 16.95
N PRO A 7 -31.37 -31.04 17.45
CA PRO A 7 -31.07 -29.60 17.45
C PRO A 7 -29.78 -29.26 18.22
N PHE A 8 -29.41 -30.10 19.19
CA PHE A 8 -28.17 -29.96 19.95
C PHE A 8 -26.90 -30.15 19.09
N LEU A 9 -26.91 -31.11 18.16
CA LEU A 9 -25.77 -31.33 17.24
C LEU A 9 -25.63 -30.19 16.23
N PHE A 10 -26.76 -29.58 15.83
CA PHE A 10 -26.74 -28.42 14.94
C PHE A 10 -26.13 -27.18 15.61
N ALA A 11 -26.41 -26.97 16.90
CA ALA A 11 -25.86 -25.84 17.66
C ALA A 11 -24.33 -25.93 17.83
N VAL A 12 -23.78 -27.14 18.07
CA VAL A 12 -22.32 -27.34 18.23
C VAL A 12 -21.57 -27.06 16.92
N ILE A 13 -22.13 -27.42 15.77
CA ILE A 13 -21.51 -27.16 14.47
C ILE A 13 -21.48 -25.64 14.16
N LEU A 14 -22.55 -24.93 14.52
CA LEU A 14 -22.61 -23.46 14.37
C LEU A 14 -21.57 -22.76 15.27
N LEU A 15 -21.45 -23.16 16.54
CA LEU A 15 -20.48 -22.55 17.46
C LEU A 15 -19.02 -22.91 17.14
N GLY A 16 -18.74 -24.10 16.59
CA GLY A 16 -17.37 -24.49 16.21
C GLY A 16 -16.81 -23.70 15.02
N SER A 17 -17.68 -23.21 14.12
CA SER A 17 -17.27 -22.50 12.91
C SER A 17 -16.86 -21.04 13.12
N THR A 18 -17.24 -20.42 14.25
CA THR A 18 -16.89 -19.02 14.55
C THR A 18 -15.51 -18.86 15.18
N ALA A 19 -14.94 -19.94 15.77
CA ALA A 19 -13.64 -19.89 16.43
C ALA A 19 -12.45 -19.76 15.45
N THR A 20 -12.62 -20.14 14.18
CA THR A 20 -11.54 -20.12 13.18
C THR A 20 -11.37 -18.77 12.48
N VAL A 21 -12.27 -17.80 12.70
CA VAL A 21 -12.23 -16.49 12.01
C VAL A 21 -11.44 -15.43 12.79
N TRP A 22 -11.05 -15.71 14.04
CA TRP A 22 -10.33 -14.76 14.89
C TRP A 22 -8.81 -14.94 14.94
N ALA A 23 -8.23 -15.60 13.94
CA ALA A 23 -6.79 -15.55 13.73
C ALA A 23 -6.42 -14.21 13.09
N LYS A 24 -6.32 -13.15 13.91
CA LYS A 24 -5.73 -11.88 13.49
C LYS A 24 -4.31 -12.16 13.00
N LYS A 25 -4.05 -11.95 11.71
CA LYS A 25 -2.71 -11.90 11.13
C LYS A 25 -1.96 -10.77 11.81
N GLN A 26 -1.17 -11.10 12.83
CA GLN A 26 -0.16 -10.20 13.36
C GLN A 26 0.90 -10.05 12.28
N SER A 27 0.73 -9.04 11.43
CA SER A 27 1.80 -8.57 10.54
C SER A 27 2.87 -7.97 11.44
N THR A 28 3.80 -8.80 11.90
CA THR A 28 5.05 -8.34 12.50
C THR A 28 5.79 -7.55 11.42
N THR A 29 5.55 -6.25 11.37
CA THR A 29 6.39 -5.31 10.64
C THR A 29 7.75 -5.38 11.30
N GLN A 30 8.65 -6.18 10.72
CA GLN A 30 10.04 -6.17 11.11
C GLN A 30 10.53 -4.72 10.94
N ALA A 31 10.98 -4.12 12.04
CA ALA A 31 11.63 -2.83 12.00
C ALA A 31 12.92 -2.99 11.17
N VAL A 32 12.83 -2.64 9.89
CA VAL A 32 13.98 -2.55 9.00
C VAL A 32 14.94 -1.57 9.65
N GLN A 33 16.12 -2.05 10.07
CA GLN A 33 17.16 -1.16 10.56
C GLN A 33 17.38 -0.06 9.51
N PRO A 34 17.46 1.22 9.92
CA PRO A 34 17.68 2.32 8.98
C PRO A 34 19.07 2.14 8.39
N ARG A 35 19.15 1.41 7.26
CA ARG A 35 20.34 1.35 6.42
C ARG A 35 20.69 2.81 6.11
N GLN A 36 21.93 3.19 6.35
CA GLN A 36 22.42 4.54 6.10
C GLN A 36 22.39 4.79 4.58
N LEU A 37 21.23 5.17 4.07
CA LEU A 37 20.98 5.48 2.67
C LEU A 37 21.39 6.93 2.44
N SER A 38 22.30 7.18 1.51
CA SER A 38 22.71 8.51 1.08
C SER A 38 21.62 9.15 0.20
N LEU A 39 20.43 9.35 0.75
CA LEU A 39 19.32 9.96 0.04
C LEU A 39 19.55 11.46 -0.08
N LEU A 40 19.69 11.94 -1.31
CA LEU A 40 19.86 13.36 -1.61
C LEU A 40 18.56 13.92 -2.17
N ARG A 41 18.09 15.04 -1.62
CA ARG A 41 16.98 15.78 -2.19
C ARG A 41 17.48 16.61 -3.37
N VAL A 42 17.00 16.31 -4.56
CA VAL A 42 17.34 17.04 -5.77
C VAL A 42 16.15 17.92 -6.16
N ASN A 43 16.42 19.21 -6.36
CA ASN A 43 15.45 20.14 -6.92
C ASN A 43 15.88 20.47 -8.36
N VAL A 44 14.96 20.30 -9.31
CA VAL A 44 15.22 20.57 -10.73
C VAL A 44 14.21 21.59 -11.23
N THR A 45 14.70 22.69 -11.78
CA THR A 45 13.87 23.68 -12.47
C THR A 45 14.08 23.54 -13.97
N GLY A 46 13.03 23.19 -14.70
CA GLY A 46 13.07 23.06 -16.15
C GLY A 46 12.34 24.23 -16.81
N GLN A 47 12.88 24.71 -17.93
CA GLN A 47 12.22 25.67 -18.79
C GLN A 47 12.31 25.20 -20.24
N GLY A 48 11.20 24.64 -20.74
CA GLY A 48 11.14 24.09 -22.10
C GLY A 48 11.10 25.18 -23.17
N TYR A 49 11.61 24.83 -24.35
CA TYR A 49 11.52 25.67 -25.54
C TYR A 49 10.08 25.70 -26.09
N ASP A 50 9.63 26.85 -26.61
CA ASP A 50 8.35 26.95 -27.32
C ASP A 50 8.58 26.91 -28.84
N TYR A 51 8.24 25.77 -29.46
CA TYR A 51 8.42 25.57 -30.89
C TYR A 51 7.50 26.43 -31.77
N PHE A 52 6.39 26.93 -31.23
CA PHE A 52 5.47 27.80 -31.99
C PHE A 52 5.90 29.26 -31.97
N ARG A 53 6.64 29.67 -30.94
CA ARG A 53 7.12 31.05 -30.75
C ARG A 53 8.61 30.99 -30.42
N PRO A 54 9.49 30.94 -31.42
CA PRO A 54 10.91 30.61 -31.23
C PRO A 54 11.69 31.66 -30.42
N TRP A 55 11.13 32.87 -30.27
CA TRP A 55 11.66 33.95 -29.42
C TRP A 55 11.19 33.86 -27.96
N GLN A 56 10.27 32.94 -27.62
CA GLN A 56 9.71 32.79 -26.28
C GLN A 56 10.06 31.42 -25.66
N LYS A 57 10.19 31.38 -24.34
CA LYS A 57 10.29 30.15 -23.55
C LYS A 57 8.98 29.85 -22.83
N ARG A 58 8.71 28.57 -22.56
CA ARG A 58 7.59 28.17 -21.71
C ARG A 58 7.80 28.63 -20.26
N ALA A 59 6.71 28.63 -19.48
CA ALA A 59 6.78 28.92 -18.06
C ALA A 59 7.69 27.90 -17.35
N PRO A 60 8.55 28.35 -16.41
CA PRO A 60 9.41 27.46 -15.65
C PRO A 60 8.58 26.54 -14.75
N PHE A 61 9.01 25.29 -14.61
CA PHE A 61 8.39 24.33 -13.71
C PHE A 61 9.43 23.67 -12.82
N SER A 62 9.09 23.51 -11.53
CA SER A 62 9.98 22.96 -10.52
C SER A 62 9.54 21.56 -10.12
N LYS A 63 10.45 20.58 -10.21
CA LYS A 63 10.27 19.20 -9.74
C LYS A 63 11.18 18.93 -8.55
N ARG A 64 10.73 18.04 -7.68
CA ARG A 64 11.47 17.57 -6.51
C ARG A 64 11.62 16.06 -6.63
N ALA A 65 12.84 15.58 -6.52
CA ALA A 65 13.16 14.16 -6.56
C ALA A 65 14.08 13.79 -5.39
N LEU A 66 14.14 12.49 -5.11
CA LEU A 66 15.11 11.90 -4.20
C LEU A 66 16.07 11.07 -5.07
N GLY A 67 17.36 11.39 -5.02
CA GLY A 67 18.42 10.57 -5.59
C GLY A 67 18.88 9.54 -4.56
N ALA A 68 19.08 8.30 -5.00
CA ALA A 68 19.47 7.16 -4.17
C ALA A 68 20.73 6.50 -4.74
#